data_AF-A0A8J6V3E8-F1
#
_entry.id   AF-A0A8J6V3E8-F1
#
_cell.length_a   1.000
_cell.length_b   1.000
_cell.length_c   1.000
_cell.angle_alpha   90.00
_cell.angle_beta   90.00
_cell.angle_gamma   90.00
#
_symmetry.space_group_name_H-M   'P 1'
#
loop_
_entity.id
_entity.type
_entity.pdbx_description
1 polymer ?
#
loop_
_entity_poly.entity_id
_entity_poly.type
_entity_poly.pdbx_seq_one_letter_code
_entity_poly.pdbx_strand_id
1 'polypeptide(L)'
;MVDGFKAFPAVKAAIDWIKELKQYADEVKDTQKRGEFMRIIGELSIELAETQISFSEQLKENYDLKEEINALKKENDRLQNPNSKPIIRDGLYYVDDDGPFCTGCYDTKRSLVRVNKTPEPMQVLGKYKCPVCKTMYNGKDA
;
A
#
# COMPACT_ATOMS: atom_id res chain seq x y z
N MET A 1 -4.47 -2.97 11.85
CA MET A 1 -4.82 -3.64 10.57
C MET A 1 -5.58 -4.93 10.87
N VAL A 2 -6.80 -4.90 11.44
CA VAL A 2 -7.59 -6.15 11.68
C VAL A 2 -9.12 -5.92 11.79
N ASP A 3 -9.70 -4.86 11.22
CA ASP A 3 -11.14 -4.58 11.49
C ASP A 3 -12.09 -5.28 10.51
N GLY A 4 -11.68 -5.47 9.24
CA GLY A 4 -12.50 -6.21 8.27
C GLY A 4 -12.69 -7.69 8.61
N PHE A 5 -11.63 -8.40 9.04
CA PHE A 5 -11.73 -9.84 9.32
C PHE A 5 -12.67 -10.19 10.49
N LYS A 6 -12.92 -9.24 11.40
CA LYS A 6 -13.87 -9.41 12.52
C LYS A 6 -15.32 -9.20 12.13
N ALA A 7 -15.59 -8.55 10.99
CA ALA A 7 -16.95 -8.26 10.53
C ALA A 7 -17.62 -9.49 9.89
N PHE A 8 -16.86 -10.36 9.22
CA PHE A 8 -17.44 -11.55 8.55
C PHE A 8 -18.12 -12.54 9.53
N PRO A 9 -17.50 -12.92 10.67
CA PRO A 9 -18.16 -13.77 11.66
C PRO A 9 -19.41 -13.11 12.26
N ALA A 10 -19.41 -11.79 12.40
CA ALA A 10 -20.55 -11.03 12.92
C ALA A 10 -21.74 -11.02 11.94
N VAL A 11 -21.48 -10.83 10.64
CA VAL A 11 -22.52 -10.93 9.59
C VAL A 11 -23.12 -12.34 9.57
N LYS A 12 -22.28 -13.39 9.66
CA LYS A 12 -22.77 -14.76 9.72
C LYS A 12 -23.62 -15.04 10.97
N ALA A 13 -23.18 -14.57 12.13
CA ALA A 13 -23.95 -14.71 13.37
C ALA A 13 -25.31 -14.01 13.29
N ALA A 14 -25.38 -12.83 12.67
CA ALA A 14 -26.63 -12.13 12.44
C ALA A 14 -27.59 -12.90 11.52
N ILE A 15 -27.07 -13.56 10.46
CA ILE A 15 -27.89 -14.42 9.59
C ILE A 15 -28.47 -15.60 10.38
N ASP A 16 -27.67 -16.20 11.25
CA ASP A 16 -28.12 -17.33 12.06
C ASP A 16 -29.18 -16.90 13.09
N TRP A 17 -29.04 -15.73 13.70
CA TRP A 17 -30.08 -15.15 14.57
C TRP A 17 -31.39 -14.86 13.84
N ILE A 18 -31.33 -14.41 12.59
CA ILE A 18 -32.54 -14.20 11.78
C ILE A 18 -33.28 -15.52 11.54
N LYS A 19 -32.56 -16.63 11.34
CA LYS A 19 -33.17 -17.96 11.21
C LYS A 19 -33.86 -18.38 12.51
N GLU A 20 -33.23 -18.13 13.65
CA GLU A 20 -33.82 -18.40 14.98
C GLU A 20 -35.08 -17.55 15.21
N LEU A 21 -35.03 -16.25 14.89
CA LEU A 21 -36.20 -15.36 14.98
C LEU A 21 -37.36 -15.83 14.09
N LYS A 22 -37.06 -16.37 12.91
CA LYS A 22 -38.06 -16.95 12.02
C LYS A 22 -38.72 -18.19 12.62
N GLN A 23 -37.97 -19.04 13.30
CA GLN A 23 -38.52 -20.19 14.02
C GLN A 23 -39.43 -19.74 15.17
N TYR A 24 -39.01 -18.72 15.93
CA TYR A 24 -39.83 -18.15 16.99
C TYR A 24 -41.11 -17.49 16.45
N ALA A 25 -41.04 -16.85 15.28
CA ALA A 25 -42.19 -16.28 14.58
C ALA A 25 -43.27 -17.33 14.27
N ASP A 26 -42.86 -18.57 13.98
CA ASP A 26 -43.78 -19.66 13.66
C ASP A 26 -44.59 -20.14 14.87
N GLU A 27 -44.12 -19.87 16.09
CA GLU A 27 -44.82 -20.18 17.35
C GLU A 27 -45.84 -19.11 17.74
N VAL A 28 -45.83 -17.94 17.07
CA VAL A 28 -46.78 -16.85 17.32
C VAL A 28 -48.18 -17.24 16.82
N LYS A 29 -49.11 -17.42 17.77
CA LYS A 29 -50.51 -17.82 17.49
C LYS A 29 -51.35 -16.72 16.84
N ASP A 30 -51.01 -15.46 17.10
CA ASP A 30 -51.68 -14.30 16.52
C ASP A 30 -51.22 -14.11 15.07
N THR A 31 -52.11 -14.40 14.12
CA THR A 31 -51.81 -14.38 12.69
C THR A 31 -51.44 -13.00 12.16
N GLN A 32 -52.02 -11.93 12.71
CA GLN A 32 -51.70 -10.56 12.31
C GLN A 32 -50.30 -10.18 12.80
N LYS A 33 -50.01 -10.41 14.08
CA LYS A 33 -48.68 -10.13 14.65
C LYS A 33 -47.59 -10.97 14.00
N ARG A 34 -47.89 -12.25 13.68
CA ARG A 34 -46.97 -13.11 12.93
C ARG A 34 -46.66 -12.55 11.54
N GLY A 35 -47.67 -12.06 10.83
CA GLY A 35 -47.50 -11.46 9.52
C GLY A 35 -46.58 -10.23 9.55
N GLU A 36 -46.81 -9.31 10.49
CA GLU A 36 -45.96 -8.13 10.70
C GLU A 36 -44.53 -8.52 11.07
N PHE A 37 -44.37 -9.49 11.97
CA PHE A 37 -43.05 -9.96 12.40
C PHE A 37 -42.27 -10.64 11.26
N MET A 38 -42.93 -11.48 10.46
CA MET A 38 -42.32 -12.11 9.29
C MET A 38 -41.94 -11.10 8.20
N ARG A 39 -42.71 -10.01 8.03
CA ARG A 39 -42.34 -8.91 7.13
C ARG A 39 -41.03 -8.26 7.57
N ILE A 40 -40.90 -7.92 8.86
CA ILE A 40 -39.69 -7.31 9.43
C ILE A 40 -38.48 -8.24 9.30
N ILE A 41 -38.66 -9.54 9.60
CA ILE A 41 -37.61 -10.55 9.42
C ILE A 41 -37.18 -10.64 7.94
N GLY A 42 -38.14 -10.56 7.01
CA GLY A 42 -37.87 -10.55 5.58
C GLY A 42 -37.04 -9.35 5.14
N GLU A 43 -37.42 -8.14 5.57
CA GLU A 43 -36.67 -6.90 5.29
C GLU A 43 -35.25 -6.98 5.84
N LEU A 44 -35.10 -7.39 7.10
CA LEU A 44 -33.79 -7.55 7.74
C LEU A 44 -32.93 -8.62 7.03
N SER A 45 -33.54 -9.70 6.54
CA SER A 45 -32.83 -10.75 5.79
C SER A 45 -32.24 -10.24 4.48
N ILE A 46 -32.99 -9.37 3.79
CA ILE A 46 -32.56 -8.78 2.51
C ILE A 46 -31.40 -7.81 2.76
N GLU A 47 -31.54 -6.87 3.69
CA GLU A 47 -30.49 -5.89 4.02
C GLU A 47 -29.18 -6.57 4.44
N LEU A 48 -29.29 -7.67 5.20
CA LEU A 48 -28.12 -8.41 5.66
C LEU A 48 -27.42 -9.17 4.52
N ALA A 49 -28.19 -9.72 3.59
CA ALA A 49 -27.65 -10.39 2.40
C ALA A 49 -26.92 -9.39 1.48
N GLU A 50 -27.51 -8.20 1.26
CA GLU A 50 -26.87 -7.12 0.49
C GLU A 50 -25.58 -6.66 1.16
N THR A 51 -25.61 -6.47 2.48
CA THR A 51 -24.42 -6.13 3.27
C THR A 51 -23.33 -7.20 3.15
N GLN A 52 -23.69 -8.48 3.19
CA GLN A 52 -22.74 -9.58 3.05
C GLN A 52 -22.05 -9.58 1.67
N ILE A 53 -22.82 -9.33 0.60
CA ILE A 53 -22.29 -9.25 -0.77
C ILE A 53 -21.30 -8.08 -0.88
N SER A 54 -21.72 -6.88 -0.50
CA SER A 54 -20.88 -5.68 -0.56
C SER A 54 -19.59 -5.84 0.26
N PHE A 55 -19.71 -6.43 1.45
CA PHE A 55 -18.55 -6.71 2.30
C PHE A 55 -17.57 -7.71 1.65
N SER A 56 -18.08 -8.73 0.96
CA SER A 56 -17.25 -9.71 0.26
C SER A 56 -16.51 -9.10 -0.93
N GLU A 57 -17.17 -8.19 -1.65
CA GLU A 57 -16.56 -7.42 -2.75
C GLU A 57 -15.43 -6.51 -2.23
N GLN A 58 -15.68 -5.79 -1.14
CA GLN A 58 -14.65 -4.94 -0.51
C GLN A 58 -13.46 -5.75 0.02
N LEU A 59 -13.69 -6.95 0.56
CA LEU A 59 -12.60 -7.83 0.98
C LEU A 59 -11.73 -8.25 -0.21
N LYS A 60 -12.35 -8.59 -1.34
CA LYS A 60 -11.64 -8.94 -2.57
C LYS A 60 -10.82 -7.77 -3.08
N GLU A 61 -11.42 -6.58 -3.21
CA GLU A 61 -10.71 -5.38 -3.65
C GLU A 61 -9.54 -5.05 -2.71
N ASN A 62 -9.72 -5.18 -1.39
CA ASN A 62 -8.65 -4.94 -0.42
C ASN A 62 -7.48 -5.93 -0.59
N TYR A 63 -7.78 -7.18 -0.93
CA TYR A 63 -6.78 -8.19 -1.21
C TYR A 63 -6.00 -7.83 -2.49
N ASP A 64 -6.71 -7.55 -3.58
CA ASP A 64 -6.13 -7.20 -4.88
C ASP A 64 -5.22 -5.96 -4.77
N LEU A 65 -5.68 -4.90 -4.08
CA LEU A 65 -4.90 -3.70 -3.82
C LEU A 65 -3.64 -3.96 -2.98
N LYS A 66 -3.71 -4.88 -1.99
CA LYS A 66 -2.54 -5.26 -1.20
C LYS A 66 -1.51 -6.00 -2.03
N GLU A 67 -1.94 -6.87 -2.95
CA GLU A 67 -1.03 -7.53 -3.89
C GLU A 67 -0.36 -6.51 -4.81
N GLU A 68 -1.12 -5.57 -5.36
CA GLU A 68 -0.57 -4.52 -6.23
C GLU A 68 0.43 -3.63 -5.49
N ILE A 69 0.11 -3.19 -4.27
CA ILE A 69 1.05 -2.42 -3.42
C ILE A 69 2.34 -3.20 -3.18
N ASN A 70 2.25 -4.50 -2.92
CA ASN A 70 3.43 -5.34 -2.70
C ASN A 70 4.25 -5.52 -3.99
N ALA A 71 3.61 -5.65 -5.14
CA ALA A 71 4.28 -5.72 -6.44
C ALA A 71 5.01 -4.41 -6.76
N LEU A 72 4.32 -3.26 -6.62
CA LEU A 72 4.89 -1.94 -6.84
C LEU A 72 6.04 -1.64 -5.88
N LYS A 73 5.94 -2.07 -4.61
CA LYS A 73 7.06 -1.94 -3.66
C LYS A 73 8.29 -2.71 -4.13
N LYS A 74 8.14 -3.97 -4.54
CA LYS A 74 9.25 -4.77 -5.06
C LYS A 74 9.87 -4.14 -6.31
N GLU A 75 9.05 -3.62 -7.20
CA GLU A 75 9.53 -2.92 -8.39
C GLU A 75 10.27 -1.63 -8.04
N ASN A 76 9.72 -0.82 -7.13
CA ASN A 76 10.37 0.40 -6.66
C ASN A 76 11.71 0.08 -5.97
N ASP A 77 11.78 -0.96 -5.15
CA ASP A 77 13.02 -1.42 -4.53
C ASP A 77 14.07 -1.82 -5.57
N ARG A 78 13.65 -2.52 -6.65
CA ARG A 78 14.50 -2.88 -7.78
C ARG A 78 15.01 -1.65 -8.54
N LEU A 79 14.16 -0.65 -8.75
CA LEU A 79 14.53 0.59 -9.46
C LEU A 79 15.46 1.48 -8.62
N GLN A 80 15.25 1.54 -7.30
CA GLN A 80 16.10 2.31 -6.40
C GLN A 80 17.46 1.64 -6.14
N ASN A 81 17.51 0.31 -6.22
CA ASN A 81 18.72 -0.49 -6.05
C ASN A 81 18.97 -1.32 -7.31
N PRO A 82 19.36 -0.69 -8.44
CA PRO A 82 19.69 -1.45 -9.64
C PRO A 82 20.79 -2.46 -9.29
N ASN A 83 20.62 -3.71 -9.74
CA ASN A 83 21.58 -4.79 -9.52
C ASN A 83 22.97 -4.51 -10.12
N SER A 84 23.11 -3.46 -10.95
CA SER A 84 24.39 -2.96 -11.42
C SER A 84 25.15 -2.31 -10.26
N LYS A 85 26.25 -2.94 -9.84
CA LYS A 85 27.15 -2.38 -8.83
C LYS A 85 27.69 -1.05 -9.35
N PRO A 86 27.53 0.06 -8.60
CA PRO A 86 28.08 1.32 -9.01
C PRO A 86 29.60 1.25 -9.06
N ILE A 87 30.18 1.79 -10.12
CA ILE A 87 31.61 1.95 -10.33
C ILE A 87 31.99 3.33 -9.82
N ILE A 88 33.07 3.42 -9.04
CA ILE A 88 33.58 4.71 -8.57
C ILE A 88 34.51 5.31 -9.63
N ARG A 89 34.26 6.57 -10.03
CA ARG A 89 35.14 7.39 -10.88
C ARG A 89 35.24 8.78 -10.27
N ASP A 90 36.46 9.25 -10.02
CA ASP A 90 36.73 10.56 -9.42
C ASP A 90 35.95 10.87 -8.12
N GLY A 91 35.78 9.86 -7.26
CA GLY A 91 35.07 10.00 -5.98
C GLY A 91 33.54 10.05 -6.07
N LEU A 92 32.98 9.82 -7.26
CA LEU A 92 31.56 9.75 -7.56
C LEU A 92 31.19 8.35 -8.05
N TYR A 93 29.94 7.94 -7.82
CA TYR A 93 29.43 6.68 -8.33
C TYR A 93 28.77 6.85 -9.70
N TYR A 94 28.94 5.84 -10.54
CA TYR A 94 28.32 5.71 -11.85
C TYR A 94 27.72 4.31 -11.94
N VAL A 95 26.52 4.22 -12.50
CA VAL A 95 25.84 2.94 -12.72
C VAL A 95 25.75 2.77 -14.23
N ASP A 96 26.46 1.78 -14.76
CA ASP A 96 26.66 1.60 -16.19
C ASP A 96 27.28 2.88 -16.80
N ASP A 97 26.53 3.63 -17.61
CA ASP A 97 26.92 4.92 -18.20
C ASP A 97 26.14 6.12 -17.62
N ASP A 98 25.31 5.92 -16.60
CA ASP A 98 24.57 6.98 -15.93
C ASP A 98 25.29 7.45 -14.63
N GLY A 99 25.24 8.76 -14.39
CA GLY A 99 25.88 9.42 -13.25
C GLY A 99 26.13 10.91 -13.53
N PRO A 100 26.85 11.63 -12.65
CA PRO A 100 27.43 11.16 -11.40
C PRO A 100 26.45 11.10 -10.22
N PHE A 101 26.67 10.13 -9.34
CA PHE A 101 25.94 9.93 -8.08
C PHE A 101 26.84 10.14 -6.85
N CYS A 102 26.22 10.57 -5.76
CA CYS A 102 26.88 10.81 -4.48
C CYS A 102 27.32 9.51 -3.81
N THR A 103 28.63 9.33 -3.59
CA THR A 103 29.19 8.18 -2.87
C THR A 103 28.70 8.13 -1.42
N GLY A 104 28.72 9.26 -0.71
CA GLY A 104 28.27 9.30 0.69
C GLY A 104 26.80 8.90 0.91
N CYS A 105 25.88 9.26 0.02
CA CYS A 105 24.47 8.86 0.13
C CYS A 105 24.27 7.38 -0.20
N TYR A 106 25.02 6.85 -1.15
CA TYR A 106 24.96 5.44 -1.49
C TYR A 106 25.56 4.57 -0.39
N ASP A 107 26.72 4.94 0.17
CA ASP A 107 27.40 4.13 1.18
C ASP A 107 26.64 4.06 2.50
N THR A 108 25.89 5.12 2.84
CA THR A 108 25.14 5.20 4.10
C THR A 108 23.70 4.73 3.99
N LYS A 109 23.02 5.02 2.88
CA LYS A 109 21.57 4.80 2.71
C LYS A 109 21.22 3.93 1.50
N ARG A 110 22.22 3.42 0.78
CA ARG A 110 22.05 2.71 -0.50
C ARG A 110 21.22 3.50 -1.53
N SER A 111 21.26 4.83 -1.46
CA SER A 111 20.49 5.72 -2.32
C SER A 111 21.37 6.37 -3.38
N LEU A 112 21.02 6.16 -4.66
CA LEU A 112 21.67 6.80 -5.81
C LEU A 112 21.17 8.25 -5.97
N VAL A 113 21.81 9.17 -5.26
CA VAL A 113 21.48 10.61 -5.32
C VAL A 113 22.33 11.29 -6.40
N ARG A 114 21.70 11.80 -7.46
CA ARG A 114 22.41 12.56 -8.50
C ARG A 114 22.99 13.84 -7.92
N VAL A 115 24.27 14.10 -8.20
CA VAL A 115 24.93 15.34 -7.78
C VAL A 115 24.70 16.43 -8.83
N ASN A 116 24.60 17.68 -8.39
CA ASN A 116 24.40 18.83 -9.26
C ASN A 116 25.75 19.50 -9.55
N LYS A 117 25.97 19.93 -10.80
CA LYS A 117 27.13 20.77 -11.14
C LYS A 117 27.01 22.12 -10.44
N THR A 118 28.09 22.59 -9.83
CA THR A 118 28.11 23.91 -9.18
C THR A 118 28.31 25.02 -10.22
N PRO A 119 27.79 26.24 -9.97
CA PRO A 119 28.06 27.40 -10.81
C PRO A 119 29.57 27.65 -10.93
N GLU A 120 30.04 28.11 -12.09
CA GLU A 120 31.47 28.31 -12.39
C GLU A 120 32.27 29.01 -11.27
N PRO A 121 31.78 30.10 -10.64
CA PRO A 121 32.53 30.76 -9.56
C PRO A 121 32.77 29.87 -8.33
N MET A 122 31.93 28.86 -8.11
CA MET A 122 32.02 27.93 -6.97
C MET A 122 32.75 26.62 -7.32
N GLN A 123 33.14 26.39 -8.58
CA GLN A 123 33.80 25.15 -8.97
C GLN A 123 35.18 24.98 -8.35
N VAL A 124 35.82 26.07 -7.89
CA VAL A 124 37.08 26.05 -7.12
C VAL A 124 36.94 25.27 -5.81
N LEU A 125 35.74 25.26 -5.21
CA LEU A 125 35.44 24.54 -3.97
C LEU A 125 34.94 23.11 -4.21
N GLY A 126 34.62 22.78 -5.46
CA GLY A 126 34.03 21.51 -5.85
C GLY A 126 33.08 21.67 -7.03
N LYS A 127 33.32 20.88 -8.07
CA LYS A 127 32.57 20.89 -9.32
C LYS A 127 31.16 20.32 -9.18
N TYR A 128 30.97 19.39 -8.27
CA TYR A 128 29.67 18.78 -7.99
C TYR A 128 29.28 18.91 -6.53
N LYS A 129 27.98 19.03 -6.26
CA LYS A 129 27.42 19.10 -4.92
C LYS A 129 26.20 18.20 -4.79
N CYS A 130 26.17 17.37 -3.74
CA CYS A 130 25.01 16.56 -3.44
C CYS A 130 23.86 17.42 -2.87
N PRO A 131 22.63 17.32 -3.39
CA PRO A 131 21.50 18.09 -2.86
C PRO A 131 21.03 17.60 -1.49
N VAL A 132 21.32 16.35 -1.12
CA VAL A 132 20.85 15.72 0.13
C VAL A 132 21.85 15.92 1.26
N CYS A 133 23.06 15.36 1.15
CA CYS A 133 24.08 15.42 2.22
C CYS A 133 25.02 16.63 2.13
N LYS A 134 24.91 17.45 1.07
CA LYS A 134 25.70 18.66 0.82
C LYS A 134 27.21 18.44 0.61
N THR A 135 27.70 17.21 0.58
CA THR A 135 29.08 16.87 0.21
C THR A 135 29.42 17.43 -1.17
N MET A 136 30.62 18.02 -1.29
CA MET A 136 31.18 18.54 -2.53
C MET A 136 32.23 17.60 -3.11
N TYR A 137 32.33 17.54 -4.43
CA TYR A 137 33.25 16.68 -5.17
C TYR A 137 33.98 17.49 -6.24
N ASN A 138 35.28 17.25 -6.40
CA ASN A 138 36.14 17.95 -7.35
C ASN A 138 36.13 17.35 -8.77
N GLY A 139 35.28 16.34 -9.05
CA GLY A 139 35.38 15.41 -10.19
C GLY A 139 35.91 15.99 -11.52
N LYS A 140 36.68 15.19 -12.28
CA LYS A 140 37.23 15.63 -13.57
C LYS A 140 36.13 15.67 -14.65
N ASP A 141 36.36 16.37 -15.76
CA ASP A 141 35.46 16.27 -16.91
C ASP A 141 35.50 14.82 -17.43
N ALA A 142 34.34 14.18 -17.50
CA ALA A 142 34.16 12.91 -18.20
C ALA A 142 34.03 13.18 -19.70
#